data_AF-A0A7G9RBL9-F1
#
_entry.id   AF-A0A7G9RBL9-F1
#
_cell.length_a   1.000
_cell.length_b   1.000
_cell.length_c   1.000
_cell.angle_alpha   90.00
_cell.angle_beta   90.00
_cell.angle_gamma   90.00
#
_symmetry.space_group_name_H-M   'P 1'
#
loop_
_entity.id
_entity.type
_entity.pdbx_description
1 polymer ?
#
loop_
_entity_poly.entity_id
_entity_poly.type
_entity_poly.pdbx_seq_one_letter_code
_entity_poly.pdbx_strand_id
1 'polypeptide(L)'
;MSALISAEELAERLGEVSVLDVRYTLGRSDGHDQFLAGHVPGAAYVDLDADLSDPVGDGSRGRHPLPDPERFAAAMRRAGVRRDRTVVVHDAVGGTSAARAWWLLRDHGHPDVRLLDGGWQWWDRDGRPVETGPADVAPGDFGADPGHLPVLGPEQAARLAADGVLIDARAGERFRGETEPLDPVAGHIPGAVNVPTKANLRPDDDPAAARFRSPQELRTAYAAVGVQPGTAVGSYCGSGVTATHDLFALHLIGIEGALFAGSWSAWVSDPTRPVATGE
;
A
#
# COMPACT_ATOMS: atom_id res chain seq x y z
N MET A 1 -18.08 5.88 -6.82
CA MET A 1 -17.97 4.40 -6.70
C MET A 1 -17.01 4.10 -5.56
N SER A 2 -17.21 3.00 -4.83
CA SER A 2 -16.37 2.64 -3.67
C SER A 2 -14.98 2.18 -4.12
N ALA A 3 -13.93 2.59 -3.40
CA ALA A 3 -12.56 2.10 -3.59
C ALA A 3 -12.31 0.74 -2.92
N LEU A 4 -13.30 0.23 -2.16
CA LEU A 4 -13.36 -1.13 -1.64
C LEU A 4 -14.40 -1.95 -2.42
N ILE A 5 -14.11 -3.24 -2.60
CA ILE A 5 -15.04 -4.24 -3.14
C ILE A 5 -15.10 -5.43 -2.16
N SER A 6 -16.30 -5.97 -1.92
CA SER A 6 -16.43 -7.18 -1.09
C SER A 6 -16.12 -8.46 -1.89
N ALA A 7 -15.92 -9.58 -1.19
CA ALA A 7 -15.72 -10.87 -1.84
C ALA A 7 -16.96 -11.33 -2.62
N GLU A 8 -18.16 -10.99 -2.13
CA GLU A 8 -19.43 -11.22 -2.82
C GLU A 8 -19.48 -10.44 -4.14
N GLU A 9 -19.23 -9.13 -4.08
CA GLU A 9 -19.25 -8.25 -5.25
C GLU A 9 -18.17 -8.63 -6.28
N LEU A 10 -16.98 -9.05 -5.83
CA LEU A 10 -15.93 -9.54 -6.72
C LEU A 10 -16.34 -10.85 -7.41
N ALA A 11 -16.98 -11.78 -6.70
CA ALA A 11 -17.43 -13.04 -7.27
C ALA A 11 -18.44 -12.84 -8.40
N GLU A 12 -19.32 -11.84 -8.29
CA GLU A 12 -20.29 -11.48 -9.33
C GLU A 12 -19.66 -10.83 -10.57
N ARG A 13 -18.41 -10.35 -10.47
CA ARG A 13 -17.71 -9.61 -11.53
C ARG A 13 -16.48 -10.33 -12.09
N LEU A 14 -16.26 -11.60 -11.72
CA LEU A 14 -15.16 -12.39 -12.27
C LEU A 14 -15.24 -12.44 -13.81
N GLY A 15 -14.10 -12.26 -14.46
CA GLY A 15 -13.99 -12.17 -15.93
C GLY A 15 -14.25 -10.77 -16.51
N GLU A 16 -14.88 -9.87 -15.75
CA GLU A 16 -15.10 -8.46 -16.14
C GLU A 16 -14.02 -7.51 -15.61
N VAL A 17 -13.36 -7.90 -14.51
CA VAL A 17 -12.30 -7.13 -13.85
C VAL A 17 -10.94 -7.81 -14.00
N SER A 18 -9.86 -7.04 -13.89
CA SER A 18 -8.52 -7.60 -13.69
C SER A 18 -8.31 -7.81 -12.19
N VAL A 19 -7.85 -8.98 -11.76
CA VAL A 19 -7.59 -9.28 -10.35
C VAL A 19 -6.08 -9.45 -10.15
N LEU A 20 -5.53 -8.71 -9.19
CA LEU A 20 -4.11 -8.76 -8.84
C LEU A 20 -3.93 -9.30 -7.42
N ASP A 21 -3.14 -10.36 -7.30
CA ASP A 21 -2.71 -10.91 -6.02
C ASP A 21 -1.31 -10.38 -5.68
N VAL A 22 -1.23 -9.59 -4.62
CA VAL A 22 0.02 -8.95 -4.14
C VAL A 22 0.36 -9.48 -2.75
N ARG A 23 0.15 -10.77 -2.48
CA ARG A 23 0.53 -11.38 -1.21
C ARG A 23 2.02 -11.21 -0.95
N TYR A 24 2.32 -10.38 0.05
CA TYR A 24 3.67 -10.08 0.51
C TYR A 24 3.66 -9.96 2.02
N THR A 25 4.68 -10.53 2.66
CA THR A 25 4.92 -10.32 4.09
C THR A 25 6.39 -10.06 4.29
N LEU A 26 6.72 -8.99 5.01
CA LEU A 26 8.10 -8.63 5.26
C LEU A 26 8.86 -9.79 5.92
N GLY A 27 10.02 -10.13 5.35
CA GLY A 27 10.86 -11.24 5.82
C GLY A 27 10.43 -12.62 5.33
N ARG A 28 9.41 -12.70 4.45
CA ARG A 28 8.98 -13.92 3.78
C ARG A 28 9.09 -13.76 2.26
N SER A 29 9.31 -14.87 1.57
CA SER A 29 9.43 -14.91 0.10
C SER A 29 8.45 -15.91 -0.54
N ASP A 30 7.50 -16.43 0.23
CA ASP A 30 6.59 -17.50 -0.18
C ASP A 30 5.26 -16.98 -0.75
N GLY A 31 5.15 -15.67 -1.07
CA GLY A 31 3.93 -15.08 -1.64
C GLY A 31 3.49 -15.75 -2.94
N HIS A 32 4.45 -16.00 -3.85
CA HIS A 32 4.19 -16.72 -5.09
C HIS A 32 3.78 -18.18 -4.85
N ASP A 33 4.41 -18.86 -3.88
CA ASP A 33 4.04 -20.24 -3.54
C ASP A 33 2.62 -20.31 -2.95
N GLN A 34 2.24 -19.34 -2.12
CA GLN A 34 0.87 -19.18 -1.63
C GLN A 34 -0.12 -18.93 -2.77
N PHE A 35 0.26 -18.14 -3.78
CA PHE A 35 -0.50 -17.94 -5.01
C PHE A 35 -0.72 -19.26 -5.77
N LEU A 36 0.34 -20.01 -6.02
CA LEU A 36 0.26 -21.29 -6.71
C LEU A 36 -0.58 -22.31 -5.92
N ALA A 37 -0.56 -22.26 -4.59
CA ALA A 37 -1.36 -23.14 -3.74
C ALA A 37 -2.86 -22.81 -3.75
N GLY A 38 -3.24 -21.56 -4.04
CA GLY A 38 -4.63 -21.13 -4.12
C GLY A 38 -4.76 -19.61 -4.29
N HIS A 39 -5.53 -19.17 -5.28
CA HIS A 39 -5.80 -17.76 -5.56
C HIS A 39 -7.22 -17.54 -6.09
N VAL A 40 -7.64 -16.26 -6.12
CA VAL A 40 -8.92 -15.83 -6.71
C VAL A 40 -8.92 -16.21 -8.20
N PRO A 41 -9.99 -16.82 -8.75
CA PRO A 41 -10.03 -17.21 -10.15
C PRO A 41 -9.72 -16.05 -11.10
N GLY A 42 -8.82 -16.29 -12.06
CA GLY A 42 -8.35 -15.28 -13.01
C GLY A 42 -7.43 -14.20 -12.42
N ALA A 43 -6.99 -14.33 -11.17
CA ALA A 43 -6.00 -13.42 -10.59
C ALA A 43 -4.60 -13.68 -11.15
N ALA A 44 -3.84 -12.61 -11.34
CA ALA A 44 -2.42 -12.68 -11.64
C ALA A 44 -1.60 -12.32 -10.40
N TYR A 45 -0.55 -13.10 -10.13
CA TYR A 45 0.43 -12.74 -9.10
C TYR A 45 1.28 -11.55 -9.56
N VAL A 46 1.42 -10.57 -8.68
CA VAL A 46 2.27 -9.40 -8.87
C VAL A 46 3.23 -9.33 -7.69
N ASP A 47 4.52 -9.43 -7.98
CA ASP A 47 5.54 -9.49 -6.95
C ASP A 47 5.87 -8.08 -6.42
N LEU A 48 5.76 -7.87 -5.11
CA LEU A 48 6.00 -6.55 -4.54
C LEU A 48 7.46 -6.07 -4.73
N ASP A 49 8.42 -6.98 -4.65
CA ASP A 49 9.84 -6.64 -4.77
C ASP A 49 10.27 -6.52 -6.24
N ALA A 50 9.79 -7.42 -7.11
CA ALA A 50 10.22 -7.45 -8.51
C ALA A 50 9.39 -6.52 -9.43
N ASP A 51 8.09 -6.37 -9.17
CA ASP A 51 7.16 -5.65 -10.05
C ASP A 51 6.73 -4.28 -9.49
N LEU A 52 6.63 -4.12 -8.17
CA LEU A 52 6.17 -2.88 -7.52
C LEU A 52 7.29 -2.04 -6.91
N SER A 53 8.54 -2.45 -7.14
CA SER A 53 9.74 -1.82 -6.63
C SER A 53 10.90 -1.88 -7.62
N ASP A 54 11.81 -0.90 -7.53
CA ASP A 54 13.15 -1.01 -8.13
C ASP A 54 14.09 -1.79 -7.19
N PRO A 55 15.19 -2.36 -7.72
CA PRO A 55 16.28 -2.86 -6.89
C PRO A 55 16.80 -1.80 -5.92
N VAL A 56 17.18 -2.24 -4.72
CA VAL A 56 17.82 -1.36 -3.73
C VAL A 56 19.16 -0.87 -4.28
N GLY A 57 19.29 0.44 -4.45
CA GLY A 57 20.53 1.11 -4.83
C GLY A 57 21.43 1.39 -3.62
N ASP A 58 21.93 2.63 -3.53
CA ASP A 58 22.73 3.12 -2.40
C ASP A 58 21.93 3.41 -1.11
N GLY A 59 20.63 3.10 -1.10
CA GLY A 59 19.72 3.36 0.02
C GLY A 59 19.09 4.76 0.02
N SER A 60 19.51 5.68 -0.85
CA SER A 60 18.94 7.05 -0.92
C SER A 60 17.47 7.09 -1.34
N ARG A 61 17.00 6.05 -2.05
CA ARG A 61 15.60 5.87 -2.47
C ARG A 61 14.82 4.88 -1.59
N GLY A 62 15.42 4.43 -0.49
CA GLY A 62 14.83 3.49 0.47
C GLY A 62 14.88 2.02 0.03
N ARG A 63 14.29 1.13 0.84
CA ARG A 63 14.28 -0.33 0.57
C ARG A 63 13.30 -0.80 -0.49
N HIS A 64 12.23 -0.05 -0.79
CA HIS A 64 11.32 -0.34 -1.90
C HIS A 64 11.12 0.92 -2.76
N PRO A 65 12.18 1.37 -3.47
CA PRO A 65 12.07 2.53 -4.33
C PRO A 65 10.94 2.36 -5.35
N LEU A 66 10.29 3.45 -5.74
CA LEU A 66 9.29 3.40 -6.82
C LEU A 66 9.89 2.76 -8.08
N PRO A 67 9.17 1.86 -8.76
CA PRO A 67 9.69 1.15 -9.91
C PRO A 67 9.88 2.11 -11.10
N ASP A 68 10.84 1.78 -11.97
CA ASP A 68 10.89 2.34 -13.31
C ASP A 68 9.51 2.22 -14.00
N PRO A 69 8.94 3.32 -14.56
CA PRO A 69 7.58 3.32 -15.09
C PRO A 69 7.31 2.29 -16.17
N GLU A 70 8.29 2.02 -17.06
CA GLU A 70 8.12 1.04 -18.12
C GLU A 70 8.21 -0.39 -17.60
N ARG A 71 9.07 -0.65 -16.61
CA ARG A 71 9.08 -1.95 -15.92
C ARG A 71 7.77 -2.23 -15.21
N PHE A 72 7.24 -1.25 -14.47
CA PHE A 72 5.94 -1.38 -13.82
C PHE A 72 4.83 -1.61 -14.86
N ALA A 73 4.79 -0.82 -15.93
CA ALA A 73 3.79 -0.98 -16.97
C ALA A 73 3.88 -2.33 -17.68
N ALA A 74 5.09 -2.85 -17.93
CA ALA A 74 5.30 -4.19 -18.46
C ALA A 74 4.77 -5.29 -17.52
N ALA A 75 4.99 -5.15 -16.20
CA ALA A 75 4.43 -6.06 -15.22
C ALA A 75 2.89 -6.02 -15.19
N MET A 76 2.29 -4.83 -15.22
CA MET A 76 0.83 -4.67 -15.26
C MET A 76 0.22 -5.24 -16.54
N ARG A 77 0.87 -5.05 -17.71
CA ARG A 77 0.46 -5.72 -18.95
C ARG A 77 0.54 -7.23 -18.85
N ARG A 78 1.63 -7.79 -18.29
CA ARG A 78 1.77 -9.24 -18.07
C ARG A 78 0.67 -9.78 -17.14
N ALA A 79 0.29 -9.00 -16.13
CA ALA A 79 -0.77 -9.32 -15.19
C ALA A 79 -2.20 -9.09 -15.75
N GLY A 80 -2.34 -8.75 -17.04
CA GLY A 80 -3.64 -8.59 -17.68
C GLY A 80 -4.38 -7.30 -17.35
N VAL A 81 -3.70 -6.28 -16.82
CA VAL A 81 -4.31 -4.97 -16.51
C VAL A 81 -4.69 -4.25 -17.80
N ARG A 82 -5.96 -3.85 -17.88
CA ARG A 82 -6.51 -3.08 -19.01
C ARG A 82 -7.10 -1.76 -18.55
N ARG A 83 -6.90 -0.71 -19.33
CA ARG A 83 -7.35 0.65 -19.00
C ARG A 83 -8.88 0.81 -18.96
N ASP A 84 -9.60 -0.06 -19.67
CA ASP A 84 -11.06 -0.01 -19.82
C ASP A 84 -11.81 -0.85 -18.75
N ARG A 85 -11.10 -1.47 -17.80
CA ARG A 85 -11.68 -2.35 -16.79
C ARG A 85 -11.31 -1.89 -15.39
N THR A 86 -12.16 -2.21 -14.41
CA THR A 86 -11.79 -2.09 -13.00
C THR A 86 -10.63 -3.03 -12.70
N VAL A 87 -9.64 -2.56 -11.94
CA VAL A 87 -8.62 -3.42 -11.33
C VAL A 87 -8.97 -3.66 -9.87
N VAL A 88 -9.01 -4.92 -9.45
CA VAL A 88 -9.19 -5.32 -8.05
C VAL A 88 -7.88 -5.90 -7.56
N VAL A 89 -7.36 -5.36 -6.46
CA VAL A 89 -6.11 -5.80 -5.85
C VAL A 89 -6.40 -6.39 -4.48
N HIS A 90 -5.72 -7.48 -4.15
CA HIS A 90 -5.79 -8.05 -2.81
C HIS A 90 -4.42 -8.54 -2.33
N ASP A 91 -4.34 -8.76 -1.02
CA ASP A 91 -3.23 -9.45 -0.36
C ASP A 91 -3.80 -10.36 0.73
N ALA A 92 -2.97 -10.79 1.68
CA ALA A 92 -3.39 -11.56 2.85
C ALA A 92 -2.92 -10.92 4.16
N VAL A 93 -2.74 -9.60 4.18
CA VAL A 93 -2.13 -8.84 5.28
C VAL A 93 -2.85 -7.51 5.50
N GLY A 94 -4.18 -7.55 5.47
CA GLY A 94 -5.04 -6.39 5.73
C GLY A 94 -4.92 -5.27 4.69
N GLY A 95 -4.53 -5.57 3.45
CA GLY A 95 -4.44 -4.58 2.36
C GLY A 95 -3.14 -3.78 2.32
N THR A 96 -2.14 -4.10 3.14
CA THR A 96 -0.90 -3.31 3.22
C THR A 96 -0.03 -3.37 1.96
N SER A 97 0.11 -4.52 1.30
CA SER A 97 0.82 -4.63 0.02
C SER A 97 -0.10 -4.37 -1.17
N ALA A 98 -1.39 -4.70 -1.06
CA ALA A 98 -2.38 -4.37 -2.06
C ALA A 98 -2.51 -2.84 -2.27
N ALA A 99 -2.45 -2.06 -1.19
CA ALA A 99 -2.46 -0.59 -1.25
C ALA A 99 -1.28 -0.02 -2.05
N ARG A 100 -0.13 -0.71 -2.09
CA ARG A 100 1.04 -0.27 -2.87
C ARG A 100 0.76 -0.36 -4.37
N ALA A 101 0.19 -1.47 -4.82
CA ALA A 101 -0.24 -1.61 -6.22
C ALA A 101 -1.38 -0.64 -6.56
N TRP A 102 -2.34 -0.45 -5.65
CA TRP A 102 -3.39 0.56 -5.83
C TRP A 102 -2.82 1.96 -6.04
N TRP A 103 -1.86 2.37 -5.20
CA TRP A 103 -1.23 3.68 -5.30
C TRP A 103 -0.47 3.83 -6.62
N LEU A 104 0.33 2.83 -7.01
CA LEU A 104 1.10 2.85 -8.26
C LEU A 104 0.21 2.90 -9.50
N LEU A 105 -0.87 2.11 -9.54
CA LEU A 105 -1.83 2.13 -10.64
C LEU A 105 -2.50 3.51 -10.77
N ARG A 106 -2.88 4.14 -9.66
CA ARG A 106 -3.45 5.50 -9.66
C ARG A 106 -2.42 6.56 -10.05
N ASP A 107 -1.19 6.45 -9.57
CA ASP A 107 -0.09 7.35 -9.95
C ASP A 107 0.20 7.27 -11.45
N HIS A 108 -0.05 6.11 -12.06
CA HIS A 108 0.03 5.89 -13.51
C HIS A 108 -1.30 6.15 -14.26
N GLY A 109 -2.24 6.85 -13.63
CA GLY A 109 -3.46 7.32 -14.28
C GLY A 109 -4.57 6.27 -14.49
N HIS A 110 -4.51 5.11 -13.81
CA HIS A 110 -5.59 4.12 -13.90
C HIS A 110 -6.88 4.65 -13.24
N PRO A 111 -8.04 4.63 -13.94
CA PRO A 111 -9.23 5.37 -13.50
C PRO A 111 -10.05 4.67 -12.40
N ASP A 112 -10.01 3.34 -12.31
CA ASP A 112 -10.79 2.57 -11.32
C ASP A 112 -9.95 1.42 -10.76
N VAL A 113 -9.44 1.60 -9.54
CA VAL A 113 -8.66 0.60 -8.80
C VAL A 113 -9.27 0.42 -7.43
N ARG A 114 -9.53 -0.83 -7.04
CA ARG A 114 -10.21 -1.17 -5.78
C ARG A 114 -9.42 -2.21 -5.00
N LEU A 115 -9.54 -2.18 -3.68
CA LEU A 115 -9.04 -3.24 -2.82
C LEU A 115 -10.15 -4.22 -2.45
N LEU A 116 -9.84 -5.52 -2.44
CA LEU A 116 -10.71 -6.53 -1.84
C LEU A 116 -10.71 -6.35 -0.32
N ASP A 117 -11.82 -5.92 0.25
CA ASP A 117 -11.92 -5.65 1.70
C ASP A 117 -11.78 -6.94 2.50
N GLY A 118 -10.76 -7.02 3.34
CA GLY A 118 -10.42 -8.24 4.10
C GLY A 118 -9.57 -9.26 3.34
N GLY A 119 -9.19 -8.98 2.08
CA GLY A 119 -8.19 -9.73 1.33
C GLY A 119 -8.54 -11.19 1.06
N TRP A 120 -7.48 -12.00 0.88
CA TRP A 120 -7.55 -13.43 0.59
C TRP A 120 -8.42 -14.21 1.59
N GLN A 121 -8.30 -13.89 2.88
CA GLN A 121 -9.04 -14.55 3.95
C GLN A 121 -10.55 -14.44 3.76
N TRP A 122 -11.03 -13.28 3.32
CA TRP A 122 -12.46 -13.07 3.04
C TRP A 122 -12.92 -13.72 1.75
N TRP A 123 -12.02 -13.93 0.79
CA TRP A 123 -12.32 -14.76 -0.37
C TRP A 123 -12.50 -16.23 0.03
N ASP A 124 -11.53 -16.77 0.77
CA ASP A 124 -11.45 -18.20 1.09
C ASP A 124 -12.47 -18.65 2.14
N ARG A 125 -12.87 -17.77 3.08
CA ARG A 125 -13.69 -18.12 4.25
C ARG A 125 -14.97 -18.91 3.95
N ASP A 126 -15.66 -18.55 2.87
CA ASP A 126 -17.00 -19.06 2.57
C ASP A 126 -17.00 -20.12 1.44
N GLY A 127 -15.84 -20.76 1.19
CA GLY A 127 -15.71 -21.84 0.21
C GLY A 127 -15.92 -21.37 -1.24
N ARG A 128 -15.56 -20.12 -1.53
CA ARG A 128 -15.63 -19.57 -2.89
C ARG A 128 -14.71 -20.34 -3.84
N PRO A 129 -14.94 -20.29 -5.16
CA PRO A 129 -14.04 -20.93 -6.11
C PRO A 129 -12.61 -20.41 -5.96
N VAL A 130 -11.65 -21.34 -6.00
CA VAL A 130 -10.21 -21.08 -5.91
C VAL A 130 -9.53 -21.78 -7.07
N GLU A 131 -8.64 -21.06 -7.75
CA GLU A 131 -7.73 -21.63 -8.76
C GLU A 131 -6.38 -21.94 -8.13
N THR A 132 -5.67 -22.92 -8.69
CA THR A 132 -4.33 -23.32 -8.25
C THR A 132 -3.39 -23.40 -9.45
N GLY A 133 -2.09 -23.32 -9.20
CA GLY A 133 -1.06 -23.27 -10.24
C GLY A 133 -0.88 -21.86 -10.82
N PRO A 134 -0.17 -21.74 -11.95
CA PRO A 134 0.09 -20.46 -12.59
C PRO A 134 -1.19 -19.87 -13.22
N ALA A 135 -1.29 -18.53 -13.21
CA ALA A 135 -2.36 -17.82 -13.89
C ALA A 135 -2.23 -17.91 -15.42
N ASP A 136 -3.34 -18.19 -16.11
CA ASP A 136 -3.44 -18.01 -17.57
C ASP A 136 -4.19 -16.70 -17.87
N VAL A 137 -3.46 -15.58 -17.82
CA VAL A 137 -4.01 -14.25 -18.09
C VAL A 137 -3.52 -13.71 -19.43
N ALA A 138 -4.46 -13.31 -20.29
CA ALA A 138 -4.11 -12.65 -21.54
C ALA A 138 -3.48 -11.27 -21.26
N PRO A 139 -2.36 -10.91 -21.92
CA PRO A 139 -1.72 -9.62 -21.71
C PRO A 139 -2.67 -8.43 -21.90
N GLY A 140 -2.56 -7.46 -21.00
CA GLY A 140 -3.32 -6.22 -20.98
C GLY A 140 -2.70 -5.12 -21.86
N ASP A 141 -3.26 -3.92 -21.76
CA ASP A 141 -2.87 -2.74 -22.55
C ASP A 141 -2.37 -1.55 -21.72
N PHE A 142 -2.06 -1.80 -20.44
CA PHE A 142 -1.57 -0.78 -19.52
C PHE A 142 -0.31 -0.05 -20.05
N GLY A 143 -0.33 1.28 -19.99
CA GLY A 143 0.77 2.15 -20.41
C GLY A 143 1.44 2.85 -19.23
N ALA A 144 2.70 3.25 -19.39
CA ALA A 144 3.39 4.06 -18.39
C ALA A 144 2.96 5.53 -18.51
N ASP A 145 2.35 6.08 -17.47
CA ASP A 145 1.96 7.49 -17.38
C ASP A 145 2.04 7.97 -15.92
N PRO A 146 3.22 7.94 -15.26
CA PRO A 146 3.37 8.27 -13.84
C PRO A 146 3.20 9.77 -13.56
N GLY A 147 3.03 10.13 -12.28
CA GLY A 147 3.00 11.51 -11.81
C GLY A 147 1.61 12.09 -11.62
N HIS A 148 0.58 11.25 -11.56
CA HIS A 148 -0.79 11.66 -11.22
C HIS A 148 -0.99 11.83 -9.72
N LEU A 149 -0.10 11.30 -8.88
CA LEU A 149 -0.15 11.46 -7.42
C LEU A 149 1.10 12.18 -6.86
N PRO A 150 0.94 12.96 -5.77
CA PRO A 150 2.06 13.69 -5.20
C PRO A 150 3.06 12.77 -4.49
N VAL A 151 4.34 12.94 -4.82
CA VAL A 151 5.48 12.25 -4.19
C VAL A 151 6.38 13.27 -3.52
N LEU A 152 6.80 12.99 -2.29
CA LEU A 152 7.69 13.84 -1.50
C LEU A 152 9.13 13.33 -1.59
N GLY A 153 10.08 14.25 -1.72
CA GLY A 153 11.47 14.05 -1.32
C GLY A 153 11.66 14.31 0.20
N PRO A 154 12.85 13.99 0.74
CA PRO A 154 13.14 14.15 2.17
C PRO A 154 12.89 15.57 2.70
N GLU A 155 13.31 16.60 1.98
CA GLU A 155 13.13 17.99 2.39
C GLU A 155 11.66 18.42 2.36
N GLN A 156 10.87 17.88 1.43
CA GLN A 156 9.43 18.12 1.38
C GLN A 156 8.71 17.39 2.52
N ALA A 157 9.13 16.18 2.87
CA ALA A 157 8.61 15.47 4.04
C ALA A 157 8.90 16.23 5.34
N ALA A 158 10.14 16.71 5.52
CA ALA A 158 10.52 17.52 6.67
C ALA A 158 9.68 18.80 6.81
N ARG A 159 9.47 19.53 5.70
CA ARG A 159 8.61 20.72 5.68
C ARG A 159 7.16 20.36 6.00
N LEU A 160 6.65 19.26 5.45
CA LEU A 160 5.28 18.82 5.69
C LEU A 160 5.05 18.41 7.15
N ALA A 161 6.06 17.83 7.81
CA ALA A 161 6.01 17.53 9.23
C ALA A 161 5.97 18.78 10.12
N ALA A 162 6.51 19.92 9.63
CA ALA A 162 6.50 21.19 10.35
C ALA A 162 5.23 22.03 10.08
N ASP A 163 4.78 22.07 8.83
CA ASP A 163 3.75 23.01 8.36
C ASP A 163 2.39 22.35 8.08
N GLY A 164 2.31 21.02 8.13
CA GLY A 164 1.12 20.22 7.85
C GLY A 164 1.05 18.98 8.72
N VAL A 165 0.69 17.83 8.14
CA VAL A 165 0.69 16.54 8.83
C VAL A 165 1.47 15.51 8.03
N LEU A 166 2.60 15.06 8.60
CA LEU A 166 3.32 13.90 8.09
C LEU A 166 3.05 12.69 8.98
N ILE A 167 2.49 11.64 8.38
CA ILE A 167 2.04 10.44 9.07
C ILE A 167 3.10 9.34 8.94
N ASP A 168 3.53 8.79 10.07
CA ASP A 168 4.31 7.56 10.12
C ASP A 168 3.37 6.36 10.31
N ALA A 169 3.31 5.49 9.30
CA ALA A 169 2.44 4.31 9.30
C ALA A 169 3.05 3.08 10.02
N ARG A 170 4.25 3.20 10.60
CA ARG A 170 4.89 2.11 11.35
C ARG A 170 4.19 1.86 12.68
N ALA A 171 4.48 0.70 13.28
CA ALA A 171 4.06 0.40 14.64
C ALA A 171 4.60 1.42 15.64
N GLY A 172 3.86 1.70 16.70
CA GLY A 172 4.17 2.80 17.63
C GLY A 172 5.52 2.64 18.32
N GLU A 173 5.93 1.42 18.66
CA GLU A 173 7.24 1.13 19.23
C GLU A 173 8.40 1.47 18.29
N ARG A 174 8.17 1.41 16.96
CA ARG A 174 9.17 1.83 15.97
C ARG A 174 9.23 3.34 15.82
N PHE A 175 8.07 3.99 15.81
CA PHE A 175 7.96 5.45 15.80
C PHE A 175 8.61 6.08 17.04
N ARG A 176 8.29 5.58 18.24
CA ARG A 176 8.84 6.11 19.50
C ARG A 176 10.34 5.85 19.67
N GLY A 177 10.94 5.03 18.82
CA GLY A 177 12.35 4.68 18.87
C GLY A 177 12.72 3.61 19.90
N GLU A 178 11.74 2.82 20.35
CA GLU A 178 11.93 1.75 21.33
C GLU A 178 12.55 0.50 20.67
N THR A 179 12.17 0.24 19.41
CA THR A 179 12.70 -0.87 18.61
C THR A 179 12.85 -0.46 17.16
N GLU A 180 13.88 -0.94 16.47
CA GLU A 180 13.96 -0.86 15.01
C GLU A 180 14.68 -2.10 14.46
N PRO A 181 13.91 -3.10 13.98
CA PRO A 181 14.49 -4.36 13.54
C PRO A 181 15.07 -4.32 12.11
N LEU A 182 14.80 -3.26 11.34
CA LEU A 182 15.13 -3.23 9.90
C LEU A 182 16.19 -2.18 9.53
N ASP A 183 16.17 -1.05 10.24
CA ASP A 183 16.97 0.14 9.94
C ASP A 183 18.03 0.40 11.02
N PRO A 184 19.15 1.06 10.70
CA PRO A 184 20.25 1.26 11.66
C PRO A 184 19.89 2.21 12.82
N VAL A 185 18.84 3.01 12.67
CA VAL A 185 18.45 4.06 13.63
C VAL A 185 16.96 3.95 13.92
N ALA A 186 16.61 3.86 15.20
CA ALA A 186 15.24 3.90 15.70
C ALA A 186 14.77 5.36 15.92
N GLY A 187 13.46 5.59 15.84
CA GLY A 187 12.86 6.92 16.00
C GLY A 187 12.00 7.29 14.80
N HIS A 188 11.70 8.57 14.64
CA HIS A 188 10.84 9.11 13.58
C HIS A 188 11.35 10.47 13.04
N ILE A 189 10.72 10.94 11.96
CA ILE A 189 11.01 12.25 11.36
C ILE A 189 10.44 13.33 12.29
N PRO A 190 11.24 14.30 12.79
CA PRO A 190 10.74 15.29 13.74
C PRO A 190 9.48 16.02 13.25
N GLY A 191 8.47 16.10 14.12
CA GLY A 191 7.16 16.70 13.81
C GLY A 191 6.14 15.74 13.17
N ALA A 192 6.56 14.54 12.77
CA ALA A 192 5.63 13.53 12.30
C ALA A 192 4.70 13.03 13.42
N VAL A 193 3.50 12.57 13.05
CA VAL A 193 2.54 11.91 13.93
C VAL A 193 2.44 10.43 13.57
N ASN A 194 2.09 9.57 14.53
CA ASN A 194 1.98 8.14 14.29
C ASN A 194 0.53 7.68 14.10
N VAL A 195 0.26 7.01 12.98
CA VAL A 195 -0.98 6.26 12.74
C VAL A 195 -0.58 4.88 12.22
N PRO A 196 -0.39 3.88 13.10
CA PRO A 196 -0.04 2.53 12.65
C PRO A 196 -1.11 1.97 11.73
N THR A 197 -0.75 1.24 10.66
CA THR A 197 -1.72 0.72 9.69
C THR A 197 -2.87 -0.09 10.32
N LYS A 198 -2.59 -0.83 11.40
CA LYS A 198 -3.62 -1.58 12.16
C LYS A 198 -4.73 -0.69 12.73
N ALA A 199 -4.47 0.60 12.96
CA ALA A 199 -5.48 1.57 13.39
C ALA A 199 -6.50 1.90 12.28
N ASN A 200 -6.23 1.55 11.04
CA ASN A 200 -7.19 1.71 9.94
C ASN A 200 -8.11 0.50 9.77
N LEU A 201 -7.84 -0.59 10.48
CA LEU A 201 -8.57 -1.85 10.39
C LEU A 201 -9.47 -2.06 11.62
N ARG A 202 -10.61 -2.73 11.40
CA ARG A 202 -11.50 -3.14 12.49
C ARG A 202 -10.79 -4.22 13.32
N PRO A 203 -11.03 -4.30 14.63
CA PRO A 203 -10.67 -5.48 15.39
C PRO A 203 -11.36 -6.70 14.75
N ASP A 204 -10.57 -7.70 14.37
CA ASP A 204 -11.03 -8.97 13.84
C ASP A 204 -10.24 -10.08 14.57
N ASP A 205 -10.84 -11.26 14.70
CA ASP A 205 -10.22 -12.39 15.40
C ASP A 205 -8.98 -12.88 14.65
N ASP A 206 -8.97 -12.72 13.33
CA ASP A 206 -7.78 -12.80 12.49
C ASP A 206 -7.35 -11.40 12.02
N PRO A 207 -6.27 -10.82 12.58
CA PRO A 207 -5.74 -9.53 12.15
C PRO A 207 -5.40 -9.45 10.65
N ALA A 208 -5.10 -10.59 10.02
CA ALA A 208 -4.80 -10.65 8.59
C ALA A 208 -6.07 -10.58 7.72
N ALA A 209 -7.23 -10.99 8.27
CA ALA A 209 -8.56 -10.88 7.67
C ALA A 209 -9.27 -9.56 8.01
N ALA A 210 -8.63 -8.66 8.75
CA ALA A 210 -9.28 -7.45 9.24
C ALA A 210 -9.65 -6.52 8.07
N ARG A 211 -10.92 -6.11 8.05
CA ARG A 211 -11.47 -5.14 7.09
C ARG A 211 -11.20 -3.71 7.51
N PHE A 212 -11.26 -2.78 6.57
CA PHE A 212 -11.13 -1.37 6.88
C PHE A 212 -12.24 -0.88 7.82
N ARG A 213 -11.87 0.05 8.70
CA ARG A 213 -12.84 0.81 9.51
C ARG A 213 -13.77 1.60 8.59
N SER A 214 -14.96 1.90 9.09
CA SER A 214 -15.91 2.73 8.34
C SER A 214 -15.31 4.12 8.05
N PRO A 215 -15.73 4.81 6.98
CA PRO A 215 -15.29 6.17 6.71
C PRO A 215 -15.52 7.15 7.87
N GLN A 216 -16.52 6.90 8.73
CA GLN A 216 -16.76 7.71 9.93
C GLN A 216 -15.68 7.49 11.00
N GLU A 217 -15.33 6.23 11.28
CA GLU A 217 -14.27 5.90 12.23
C GLU A 217 -12.90 6.37 11.75
N LEU A 218 -12.61 6.21 10.46
CA LEU A 218 -11.39 6.73 9.84
C LEU A 218 -11.30 8.26 9.96
N ARG A 219 -12.39 8.99 9.68
CA ARG A 219 -12.43 10.45 9.88
C ARG A 219 -12.10 10.83 11.31
N THR A 220 -12.69 10.14 12.30
CA THR A 220 -12.40 10.39 13.72
C THR A 220 -10.93 10.11 14.05
N ALA A 221 -10.37 9.00 13.57
CA ALA A 221 -8.99 8.63 13.84
C ALA A 221 -7.99 9.63 13.24
N TYR A 222 -8.16 10.01 11.98
CA TYR A 222 -7.29 10.97 11.31
C TYR A 222 -7.47 12.41 11.84
N ALA A 223 -8.69 12.81 12.22
CA ALA A 223 -8.94 14.09 12.89
C ALA A 223 -8.18 14.23 14.20
N ALA A 224 -8.02 13.13 14.97
CA ALA A 224 -7.31 13.13 16.24
C ALA A 224 -5.81 13.44 16.10
N VAL A 225 -5.24 13.23 14.91
CA VAL A 225 -3.83 13.56 14.59
C VAL A 225 -3.70 14.81 13.70
N GLY A 226 -4.75 15.65 13.65
CA GLY A 226 -4.71 16.95 12.97
C GLY A 226 -5.08 16.94 11.49
N VAL A 227 -5.48 15.80 10.91
CA VAL A 227 -5.92 15.74 9.52
C VAL A 227 -7.38 16.19 9.40
N GLN A 228 -7.61 17.26 8.66
CA GLN A 228 -8.92 17.82 8.35
C GLN A 228 -9.02 18.04 6.82
N PRO A 229 -10.24 18.26 6.29
CA PRO A 229 -10.38 18.68 4.89
C PRO A 229 -9.56 19.94 4.60
N GLY A 230 -8.67 19.87 3.61
CA GLY A 230 -7.76 20.97 3.24
C GLY A 230 -6.41 20.96 3.95
N THR A 231 -6.19 20.08 4.95
CA THR A 231 -4.86 19.89 5.55
C THR A 231 -3.91 19.29 4.53
N ALA A 232 -2.72 19.90 4.37
CA ALA A 232 -1.63 19.26 3.64
C ALA A 232 -1.17 18.03 4.42
N VAL A 233 -1.37 16.85 3.84
CA VAL A 233 -1.08 15.56 4.48
C VAL A 233 -0.17 14.70 3.62
N GLY A 234 0.71 13.96 4.27
CA GLY A 234 1.58 12.98 3.62
C GLY A 234 1.83 11.80 4.52
N SER A 235 2.26 10.69 3.93
CA SER A 235 2.50 9.43 4.64
C SER A 235 3.85 8.83 4.28
N TYR A 236 4.49 8.24 5.28
CA TYR A 236 5.69 7.45 5.15
C TYR A 236 5.64 6.26 6.11
N CYS A 237 6.54 5.29 5.93
CA CYS A 237 6.65 4.16 6.85
C CYS A 237 8.11 3.72 6.98
N GLY A 238 8.39 2.41 6.99
CA GLY A 238 9.76 1.90 6.88
C GLY A 238 10.37 2.14 5.49
N SER A 239 9.63 1.82 4.43
CA SER A 239 10.17 1.69 3.07
C SER A 239 9.17 2.02 1.95
N GLY A 240 8.08 2.74 2.27
CA GLY A 240 7.13 3.24 1.27
C GLY A 240 6.02 2.26 0.85
N VAL A 241 5.97 1.06 1.43
CA VAL A 241 4.89 0.08 1.19
C VAL A 241 3.68 0.42 2.04
N THR A 242 3.76 0.20 3.35
CA THR A 242 2.61 0.37 4.26
C THR A 242 2.12 1.81 4.39
N ALA A 243 2.92 2.81 4.00
CA ALA A 243 2.49 4.20 3.91
C ALA A 243 1.30 4.38 2.94
N THR A 244 1.25 3.59 1.87
CA THR A 244 0.16 3.62 0.89
C THR A 244 -1.16 3.11 1.46
N HIS A 245 -1.13 2.26 2.50
CA HIS A 245 -2.32 1.82 3.22
C HIS A 245 -3.00 2.99 3.95
N ASP A 246 -2.20 3.87 4.55
CA ASP A 246 -2.69 5.09 5.18
C ASP A 246 -3.21 6.10 4.14
N LEU A 247 -2.54 6.21 2.99
CA LEU A 247 -3.07 7.01 1.86
C LEU A 247 -4.39 6.46 1.33
N PHE A 248 -4.55 5.13 1.30
CA PHE A 248 -5.81 4.50 0.94
C PHE A 248 -6.91 4.80 1.97
N ALA A 249 -6.60 4.72 3.26
CA ALA A 249 -7.55 5.05 4.32
C ALA A 249 -7.98 6.54 4.28
N LEU A 250 -7.06 7.46 3.98
CA LEU A 250 -7.37 8.87 3.70
C LEU A 250 -8.26 9.03 2.46
N HIS A 251 -7.98 8.28 1.39
CA HIS A 251 -8.79 8.29 0.17
C HIS A 251 -10.24 7.87 0.43
N LEU A 252 -10.47 6.86 1.28
CA LEU A 252 -11.82 6.41 1.68
C LEU A 252 -12.63 7.50 2.38
N ILE A 253 -11.97 8.51 2.96
CA ILE A 253 -12.63 9.65 3.62
C ILE A 253 -12.60 10.93 2.78
N GLY A 254 -12.14 10.86 1.53
CA GLY A 254 -12.12 11.97 0.58
C GLY A 254 -10.91 12.91 0.75
N ILE A 255 -9.82 12.43 1.34
CA ILE A 255 -8.58 13.19 1.52
C ILE A 255 -7.48 12.52 0.70
N GLU A 256 -6.81 13.28 -0.16
CA GLU A 256 -5.63 12.81 -0.87
C GLU A 256 -4.37 13.29 -0.15
N GLY A 257 -3.36 12.42 -0.05
CA GLY A 257 -2.09 12.72 0.60
C GLY A 257 -0.89 12.38 -0.28
N ALA A 258 0.26 12.94 0.09
CA ALA A 258 1.51 12.72 -0.64
C ALA A 258 2.33 11.56 -0.05
N LEU A 259 2.94 10.76 -0.91
CA LEU A 259 3.78 9.63 -0.49
C LEU A 259 5.23 10.08 -0.35
N PHE A 260 5.84 9.92 0.83
CA PHE A 260 7.30 9.90 0.92
C PHE A 260 7.80 8.46 0.71
N ALA A 261 8.04 8.11 -0.55
CA ALA A 261 8.29 6.72 -0.96
C ALA A 261 9.57 6.13 -0.36
N GLY A 262 10.64 6.92 -0.26
CA GLY A 262 11.88 6.48 0.37
C GLY A 262 11.71 6.16 1.86
N SER A 263 10.77 6.85 2.53
CA SER A 263 10.34 6.56 3.89
C SER A 263 11.50 6.57 4.90
N TRP A 264 11.33 5.93 6.06
CA TRP A 264 12.35 5.91 7.12
C TRP A 264 13.71 5.43 6.63
N SER A 265 13.73 4.38 5.80
CA SER A 265 14.96 3.80 5.25
C SER A 265 15.79 4.77 4.41
N ALA A 266 15.14 5.61 3.61
CA ALA A 266 15.82 6.67 2.88
C ALA A 266 16.17 7.86 3.79
N TRP A 267 15.35 8.14 4.80
CA TRP A 267 15.60 9.23 5.74
C TRP A 267 16.92 9.01 6.48
N VAL A 268 17.08 7.83 7.10
CA VAL A 268 18.24 7.50 7.94
C VAL A 268 19.48 7.06 7.16
N SER A 269 19.39 6.90 5.83
CA SER A 269 20.59 6.68 5.00
C SER A 269 21.47 7.93 4.92
N ASP A 270 20.91 9.10 5.20
CA ASP A 270 21.66 10.33 5.44
C ASP A 270 21.78 10.59 6.95
N PRO A 271 22.96 10.39 7.55
CA PRO A 271 23.17 10.55 8.99
C PRO A 271 23.07 12.01 9.47
N THR A 272 22.99 12.98 8.55
CA THR A 272 22.86 14.40 8.89
C THR A 272 21.42 14.81 9.16
N ARG A 273 20.44 13.99 8.77
CA ARG A 273 19.01 14.30 8.99
C ARG A 273 18.62 14.07 10.45
N PRO A 274 17.80 14.96 11.02
CA PRO A 274 17.44 14.85 12.43
C PRO A 274 16.50 13.66 12.67
N VAL A 275 16.59 13.08 13.86
CA VAL A 275 15.77 11.96 14.33
C VAL A 275 15.17 12.34 15.67
N ALA A 276 13.87 12.13 15.82
CA ALA A 276 13.14 12.28 17.07
C ALA A 276 12.77 10.91 17.67
N THR A 277 12.50 10.87 18.97
CA THR A 277 12.08 9.68 19.73
C THR A 277 11.00 10.11 20.74
N GLY A 278 10.19 9.18 21.21
CA GLY A 278 9.02 9.50 22.05
C GLY A 278 7.76 9.78 21.22
N GLU A 279 6.83 10.53 21.81
CA GLU A 279 5.57 10.95 21.18
C GLU A 279 5.75 12.10 20.18
#